data_AF-A0A1Q9N4V2-F1
#
_entry.id   AF-A0A1Q9N4V2-F1
#
_cell.length_a   1.000
_cell.length_b   1.000
_cell.length_c   1.000
_cell.angle_alpha   90.00
_cell.angle_beta   90.00
_cell.angle_gamma   90.00
#
_symmetry.space_group_name_H-M   'P 1'
#
loop_
_entity.id
_entity.type
_entity.pdbx_description
1 polymer ?
#
loop_
_entity_poly.entity_id
_entity_poly.type
_entity_poly.pdbx_seq_one_letter_code
_entity_poly.pdbx_strand_id
1 'polypeptide(L)'
;MSAYSKLMIVLELLQNSLRERIIEFSLDEDLVRLKLILKKSIKIYINFNNYNEYSYVIHFSPDPMDRIIIDNYDVKWNVDTAPHHLHTRFEKEKEQEANSLESLPQI
;
A
#
# COMPACT_ATOMS: atom_id res chain seq x y z
N MET A 1 -6.87 -19.90 6.72
CA MET A 1 -7.81 -18.86 7.19
C MET A 1 -8.39 -18.16 5.97
N SER A 2 -9.72 -18.00 5.88
CA SER A 2 -10.34 -17.32 4.74
C SER A 2 -10.02 -15.83 4.75
N ALA A 3 -10.09 -15.20 3.57
CA ALA A 3 -9.90 -13.77 3.42
C ALA A 3 -10.87 -12.94 4.28
N TYR A 4 -12.14 -13.37 4.34
CA TYR A 4 -13.14 -12.77 5.23
C TYR A 4 -12.73 -12.85 6.70
N SER A 5 -12.28 -14.01 7.19
CA SER A 5 -11.84 -14.14 8.58
C SER A 5 -10.62 -13.27 8.88
N LYS A 6 -9.72 -13.06 7.92
CA LYS A 6 -8.60 -12.11 8.07
C LYS A 6 -9.11 -10.67 8.23
N LEU A 7 -10.10 -10.25 7.45
CA LEU A 7 -10.72 -8.93 7.59
C LEU A 7 -11.35 -8.74 8.97
N MET A 8 -12.00 -9.77 9.52
CA MET A 8 -12.60 -9.70 10.85
C MET A 8 -11.55 -9.46 11.95
N ILE A 9 -10.40 -10.16 11.88
CA ILE A 9 -9.28 -9.93 12.80
C ILE A 9 -8.76 -8.49 12.66
N VAL A 10 -8.56 -8.03 11.42
CA VAL A 10 -8.05 -6.67 11.18
C VAL A 10 -9.04 -5.62 11.67
N LEU A 11 -10.34 -5.83 11.47
CA LEU A 11 -11.38 -4.95 12.00
C LEU A 11 -11.30 -4.85 13.52
N GLU A 12 -11.19 -5.97 14.23
CA GLU A 12 -11.05 -5.99 15.68
C GLU A 12 -9.80 -5.23 16.15
N LEU A 13 -8.65 -5.48 15.51
CA LEU A 13 -7.40 -4.76 15.81
C LEU A 13 -7.55 -3.26 15.59
N LEU A 14 -8.11 -2.83 14.46
CA LEU A 14 -8.30 -1.42 14.14
C LEU A 14 -9.32 -0.75 15.05
N GLN A 15 -10.41 -1.43 15.41
CA GLN A 15 -11.37 -0.94 16.39
C GLN A 15 -10.72 -0.74 17.75
N ASN A 16 -9.83 -1.63 18.17
CA ASN A 16 -9.12 -1.50 19.43
C ASN A 16 -8.08 -0.37 19.40
N SER A 17 -7.30 -0.25 18.32
CA SER A 17 -6.23 0.76 18.22
C SER A 17 -6.71 2.16 17.82
N LEU A 18 -7.78 2.27 17.04
CA LEU A 18 -8.27 3.52 16.45
C LEU A 18 -9.69 3.88 16.89
N ARG A 19 -10.19 3.27 17.98
CA ARG A 19 -11.57 3.40 18.46
C ARG A 19 -12.11 4.84 18.41
N GLU A 20 -11.36 5.78 18.96
CA GLU A 20 -11.78 7.19 19.09
C GLU A 20 -11.70 7.97 17.78
N ARG A 21 -11.07 7.40 16.75
CA ARG A 21 -10.86 8.02 15.44
C ARG A 21 -11.83 7.48 14.40
N ILE A 22 -12.33 6.25 14.55
CA ILE A 22 -13.28 5.65 13.62
C ILE A 22 -14.64 6.34 13.75
N ILE A 23 -15.18 6.80 12.62
CA ILE A 23 -16.55 7.32 12.49
C ILE A 23 -17.47 6.19 12.05
N GLU A 24 -17.07 5.48 10.99
CA GLU A 24 -17.83 4.38 10.43
C GLU A 24 -16.88 3.32 9.85
N PHE A 25 -17.38 2.11 9.72
CA PHE A 25 -16.74 1.06 8.93
C PHE A 25 -17.81 0.25 8.22
N SER A 26 -17.43 -0.37 7.10
CA SER A 26 -18.28 -1.29 6.36
C SER A 26 -17.44 -2.45 5.85
N LEU A 27 -17.99 -3.65 5.93
CA LEU A 27 -17.38 -4.85 5.38
C LEU A 27 -18.22 -5.31 4.19
N ASP A 28 -17.57 -5.46 3.05
CA ASP A 28 -18.14 -5.91 1.79
C ASP A 28 -17.67 -7.35 1.58
N GLU A 29 -18.60 -8.29 1.71
CA GLU A 29 -18.31 -9.72 1.61
C GLU A 29 -18.03 -10.15 0.17
N ASP A 30 -18.75 -9.57 -0.80
CA ASP A 30 -18.59 -9.89 -2.22
C ASP A 30 -17.21 -9.48 -2.74
N LEU A 31 -16.73 -8.30 -2.33
CA LEU A 31 -15.41 -7.79 -2.71
C LEU A 31 -14.30 -8.18 -1.74
N VAL A 32 -14.65 -8.85 -0.63
CA VAL A 32 -13.77 -9.14 0.49
C VAL A 32 -12.94 -7.91 0.85
N ARG A 33 -13.65 -6.84 1.19
CA ARG A 33 -13.10 -5.51 1.44
C ARG A 33 -13.60 -4.95 2.76
N LEU A 34 -12.68 -4.47 3.58
CA LEU A 34 -12.98 -3.63 4.73
C LEU A 34 -12.74 -2.17 4.35
N LYS A 35 -13.73 -1.32 4.60
CA LYS A 35 -13.61 0.13 4.50
C LYS A 35 -13.79 0.73 5.90
N LEU A 36 -12.90 1.65 6.29
CA LEU A 36 -13.05 2.48 7.48
C LEU A 36 -13.03 3.95 7.07
N ILE A 37 -13.85 4.76 7.72
CA ILE A 37 -13.76 6.22 7.66
C ILE A 37 -13.40 6.72 9.05
N LEU A 38 -12.32 7.49 9.11
CA LEU A 38 -11.83 8.12 10.32
C LEU A 38 -12.22 9.61 10.36
N LYS A 39 -12.01 10.23 11.51
CA LYS A 39 -12.01 11.69 11.68
C LYS A 39 -11.15 12.36 10.62
N LYS A 40 -11.54 13.58 10.23
CA LYS A 40 -10.94 14.35 9.12
C LYS A 40 -11.09 13.69 7.74
N SER A 41 -12.09 12.82 7.58
CA SER A 41 -12.45 12.19 6.30
C SER A 41 -11.36 11.29 5.70
N ILE A 42 -10.40 10.84 6.52
CA ILE A 42 -9.41 9.84 6.11
C ILE A 42 -10.14 8.51 5.87
N LYS A 43 -9.89 7.88 4.72
CA LYS A 43 -10.51 6.60 4.36
C LYS A 43 -9.45 5.52 4.25
N ILE A 44 -9.69 4.38 4.86
CA ILE A 44 -8.82 3.21 4.79
C ILE A 44 -9.61 2.11 4.10
N TYR A 45 -9.02 1.50 3.08
CA TYR A 45 -9.54 0.33 2.39
C TYR A 45 -8.54 -0.80 2.57
N ILE A 46 -9.01 -1.99 2.93
CA ILE A 46 -8.19 -3.18 3.14
C ILE A 46 -8.86 -4.34 2.42
N ASN A 47 -8.08 -5.04 1.62
CA ASN A 47 -8.50 -6.20 0.86
C ASN A 47 -7.56 -7.37 1.19
N PHE A 48 -8.13 -8.55 1.33
CA PHE A 48 -7.38 -9.81 1.35
C PHE A 48 -7.93 -10.75 0.31
N ASN A 49 -7.09 -11.69 -0.13
CA ASN A 49 -7.59 -12.88 -0.82
C ASN A 49 -7.21 -14.17 -0.07
N ASN A 50 -7.71 -15.29 -0.60
CA ASN A 50 -7.47 -16.61 -0.05
C ASN A 50 -6.04 -17.14 -0.32
N TYR A 51 -5.22 -16.38 -1.06
CA TYR A 51 -3.86 -16.75 -1.48
C TYR A 51 -2.76 -16.01 -0.70
N ASN A 52 -3.10 -15.47 0.47
CA ASN A 52 -2.22 -14.66 1.33
C ASN A 52 -1.73 -13.36 0.69
N GLU A 53 -2.42 -12.89 -0.35
CA GLU A 53 -2.23 -11.55 -0.86
C GLU A 53 -3.17 -10.56 -0.16
N TYR A 54 -2.74 -9.31 -0.14
CA TYR A 54 -3.39 -8.18 0.51
C TYR A 54 -3.13 -6.90 -0.26
N SER A 55 -4.01 -5.94 -0.07
CA SER A 55 -3.81 -4.54 -0.44
C SER A 55 -4.45 -3.63 0.58
N TYR A 56 -3.80 -2.51 0.87
CA TYR A 56 -4.37 -1.45 1.66
C TYR A 56 -4.15 -0.10 0.98
N VAL A 57 -5.22 0.71 1.00
CA VAL A 57 -5.23 2.05 0.44
C VAL A 57 -5.68 3.02 1.52
N ILE A 58 -4.89 4.07 1.74
CA ILE A 58 -5.21 5.14 2.69
C ILE A 58 -5.35 6.43 1.89
N HIS A 59 -6.55 7.02 1.90
CA HIS A 59 -6.80 8.35 1.37
C HIS A 59 -6.77 9.36 2.52
N PHE A 60 -5.90 10.37 2.44
CA PHE A 60 -5.77 11.39 3.48
C PHE A 60 -6.73 12.57 3.28
N SER A 61 -7.18 12.80 2.05
CA SER A 61 -8.13 13.86 1.71
C SER A 61 -9.10 13.42 0.62
N PRO A 62 -10.08 14.28 0.22
CA PRO A 62 -10.96 14.01 -0.91
C PRO A 62 -10.24 13.95 -2.26
N ASP A 63 -9.00 14.45 -2.36
CA ASP A 63 -8.20 14.31 -3.57
C ASP A 63 -7.86 12.82 -3.78
N PRO A 64 -8.26 12.22 -4.92
CA PRO A 64 -7.94 10.83 -5.19
C PRO A 64 -6.44 10.53 -5.18
N MET A 65 -5.58 11.48 -5.54
CA MET A 65 -4.13 11.31 -5.62
C MET A 65 -3.42 11.46 -4.27
N ASP A 66 -4.09 12.05 -3.28
CA ASP A 66 -3.60 12.13 -1.91
C ASP A 66 -3.85 10.81 -1.17
N ARG A 67 -3.12 9.78 -1.62
CA ARG A 67 -3.25 8.42 -1.13
C ARG A 67 -1.93 7.68 -1.06
N ILE A 68 -1.88 6.69 -0.17
CA ILE A 68 -0.86 5.65 -0.16
C ILE A 68 -1.52 4.32 -0.52
N ILE A 69 -0.87 3.55 -1.39
CA ILE A 69 -1.24 2.18 -1.74
C ILE A 69 -0.08 1.28 -1.35
N ILE A 70 -0.38 0.19 -0.66
CA ILE A 70 0.59 -0.87 -0.41
C ILE A 70 -0.10 -2.20 -0.62
N ASP A 71 0.55 -3.10 -1.35
CA ASP A 71 0.06 -4.45 -1.62
C ASP A 71 1.25 -5.41 -1.78
N ASN A 72 0.95 -6.70 -1.83
CA ASN A 72 1.94 -7.76 -2.03
C ASN A 72 1.59 -8.68 -3.21
N TYR A 73 0.77 -8.22 -4.16
CA TYR A 73 0.33 -9.05 -5.29
C TYR A 73 1.51 -9.55 -6.14
N ASP A 74 2.57 -8.74 -6.20
CA ASP A 74 3.74 -9.03 -7.03
C ASP A 74 4.87 -9.78 -6.27
N VAL A 75 4.71 -10.06 -4.98
CA VAL A 75 5.77 -10.72 -4.17
C VAL A 75 6.16 -12.09 -4.70
N LYS A 76 5.26 -12.76 -5.42
CA LYS A 76 5.50 -14.09 -6.02
C LYS A 76 6.13 -14.01 -7.41
N TRP A 77 6.25 -12.83 -8.00
CA TRP A 77 6.87 -12.69 -9.31
C TRP A 77 8.38 -12.83 -9.15
N ASN A 78 8.98 -13.73 -9.94
CA ASN A 78 10.42 -13.93 -9.96
C ASN A 78 11.08 -12.80 -10.78
N VAL A 79 11.06 -11.58 -10.22
CA VAL A 79 11.70 -10.39 -10.78
C VAL A 79 12.92 -10.03 -9.92
N ASP A 80 14.01 -9.61 -10.56
CA ASP A 80 15.30 -9.37 -9.90
C ASP A 80 15.24 -8.22 -8.87
N THR A 81 14.21 -7.37 -8.94
CA THR A 81 13.95 -6.28 -7.99
C THR A 81 12.51 -6.30 -7.53
N ALA A 82 12.26 -6.28 -6.22
CA ALA A 82 10.91 -6.15 -5.67
C ALA A 82 10.26 -4.81 -6.12
N PRO A 83 8.95 -4.79 -6.44
CA PRO A 83 8.30 -3.63 -7.06
C PRO A 83 8.07 -2.43 -6.14
N HIS A 84 8.58 -2.47 -4.90
CA HIS A 84 8.64 -1.30 -4.02
C HIS A 84 9.76 -0.35 -4.46
N HIS A 85 9.70 0.12 -5.70
CA HIS A 85 10.57 1.18 -6.18
C HIS A 85 9.99 2.53 -5.77
N LEU A 86 10.68 3.22 -4.86
CA LEU A 86 10.48 4.64 -4.65
C LEU A 86 10.99 5.35 -5.92
N HIS A 87 10.10 5.73 -6.84
CA HIS A 87 10.49 6.58 -7.95
C HIS A 87 10.79 7.99 -7.45
N THR A 88 12.04 8.26 -7.04
CA THR A 88 12.43 9.63 -6.77
C THR A 88 12.48 10.40 -8.09
N ARG A 89 11.91 11.60 -8.13
CA ARG A 89 11.66 12.40 -9.35
C ARG A 89 12.93 12.70 -10.18
N PHE A 90 14.13 12.39 -9.66
CA PHE A 90 15.43 12.72 -10.24
C PHE A 90 16.41 11.53 -10.31
N GLU A 91 15.97 10.30 -10.05
CA GLU A 91 16.87 9.14 -9.98
C GLU A 91 17.56 8.81 -11.31
N LYS A 92 16.87 9.08 -12.44
CA LYS A 92 17.43 8.87 -13.78
C LYS A 92 18.63 9.77 -14.11
N GLU A 93 18.78 10.92 -13.45
CA GLU A 93 19.92 11.82 -13.71
C GLU A 93 21.20 11.31 -13.03
N LYS A 94 21.08 10.70 -11.84
CA LYS A 94 22.24 10.17 -11.10
C LYS A 94 22.83 8.91 -11.72
N GLU A 95 21.99 8.05 -12.30
CA GLU A 95 22.44 6.81 -12.92
C GLU A 95 23.19 7.05 -14.25
N GLN A 96 22.92 8.17 -14.93
CA GLN A 96 23.68 8.61 -16.10
C GLN A 96 24.96 9.38 -15.74
N GLU A 97 24.97 10.15 -14.65
CA GLU A 97 26.20 10.77 -14.12
C GLU A 97 27.22 9.74 -13.60
N ALA A 98 26.77 8.70 -12.90
CA ALA A 98 27.67 7.66 -12.40
C ALA A 98 28.34 6.86 -13.54
N ASN A 99 27.58 6.52 -14.59
CA ASN A 99 28.11 5.79 -15.75
C ASN A 99 29.00 6.64 -16.67
N SER A 100 28.90 7.97 -16.61
CA SER A 100 29.76 8.87 -17.40
C SER A 100 31.09 9.16 -16.70
N LEU A 101 31.15 9.11 -15.37
CA LEU A 101 32.39 9.30 -14.59
C LEU A 101 33.34 8.10 -14.64
N GLU A 102 32.85 6.87 -14.84
CA GLU A 102 33.68 5.67 -15.03
C GLU A 102 34.28 5.54 -16.44
N SER A 103 33.86 6.38 -17.39
CA SER A 103 34.31 6.34 -18.79
C SER A 103 35.50 7.26 -19.10
N LEU A 104 36.00 7.99 -18.10
CA LEU A 104 37.16 8.87 -18.28
C LEU A 104 38.46 8.06 -18.24
N PRO A 105 39.34 8.18 -19.25
CA PRO A 105 40.65 7.53 -19.21
C PRO A 105 41.45 8.08 -18.02
N GLN A 106 41.95 7.17 -17.19
CA GLN A 106 42.88 7.51 -16.10
C GLN A 106 44.16 8.06 -16.73
N ILE A 107 44.46 9.34 -16.47
CA ILE A 107 45.73 10.00 -16.83
C ILE A 107 46.75 9.71 -15.73
#